data_AF-A0A7X1P205-F1
#
_entry.id   AF-A0A7X1P205-F1
#
_cell.length_a   1.000
_cell.length_b   1.000
_cell.length_c   1.000
_cell.angle_alpha   90.00
_cell.angle_beta   90.00
_cell.angle_gamma   90.00
#
_symmetry.space_group_name_H-M   'P 1'
#
loop_
_entity.id
_entity.type
_entity.pdbx_description
1 polymer ?
#
loop_
_entity_poly.entity_id
_entity_poly.type
_entity_poly.pdbx_seq_one_letter_code
_entity_poly.pdbx_strand_id
1 'polypeptide(L)'
;MKARAAVLALGIGSSLAPLAWAAESYPSKPIRLVVPYAPGGGTDIIARLIGQALGERWGQTVVVDNRTGAGGIIGVSLVAKSNPDGYTMLLASNGP
;
A
#
# COMPACT_ATOMS: atom_id res chain seq x y z
N MET A 1 57.09 -44.54 6.47
CA MET A 1 56.92 -43.56 7.57
C MET A 1 57.53 -42.23 7.17
N LYS A 2 56.67 -41.21 7.02
CA LYS A 2 56.87 -39.74 7.19
C LYS A 2 55.97 -39.01 6.20
N ALA A 3 54.73 -38.81 6.63
CA ALA A 3 53.76 -37.92 6.01
C ALA A 3 54.24 -36.47 6.15
N ARG A 4 54.11 -35.68 5.08
CA ARG A 4 54.10 -34.22 5.18
C ARG A 4 52.91 -33.71 4.38
N ALA A 5 51.90 -33.35 5.14
CA ALA A 5 50.69 -32.69 4.68
C ALA A 5 51.00 -31.27 4.23
N ALA A 6 50.41 -30.86 3.11
CA ALA A 6 50.11 -29.46 2.81
C ALA A 6 48.94 -29.45 1.82
N VAL A 7 47.73 -29.71 2.33
CA VAL A 7 46.50 -29.48 1.57
C VAL A 7 46.29 -27.97 1.53
N LEU A 8 46.55 -27.38 0.37
CA LEU A 8 46.25 -25.99 0.07
C LEU A 8 44.72 -25.86 -0.08
N ALA A 9 44.02 -25.62 1.02
CA ALA A 9 42.60 -25.30 1.01
C ALA A 9 42.40 -23.90 0.41
N LEU A 10 42.24 -23.83 -0.92
CA LEU A 10 41.84 -22.61 -1.62
C LEU A 10 40.37 -22.29 -1.28
N GLY A 11 40.19 -21.37 -0.33
CA GLY A 11 39.16 -20.34 -0.34
C GLY A 11 37.71 -20.76 -0.58
N ILE A 12 37.03 -21.24 0.47
CA ILE A 12 35.58 -21.02 0.61
C ILE A 12 35.42 -19.61 1.20
N GLY A 13 35.70 -18.61 0.37
CA GLY A 13 35.54 -17.20 0.69
C GLY A 13 34.07 -16.81 0.52
N SER A 14 33.38 -16.70 1.65
CA SER A 14 32.02 -16.20 1.82
C SER A 14 31.71 -15.00 0.91
N SER A 15 30.83 -15.20 -0.06
CA SER A 15 30.11 -14.13 -0.76
C SER A 15 28.61 -14.34 -0.60
N LEU A 16 28.15 -14.30 0.66
CA LEU A 16 26.77 -13.95 0.95
C LEU A 16 26.61 -12.46 0.65
N ALA A 17 26.45 -12.14 -0.63
CA ALA A 17 25.97 -10.82 -1.02
C ALA A 17 24.60 -10.62 -0.35
N PRO A 18 24.36 -9.51 0.35
CA PRO A 18 23.03 -9.24 0.88
C PRO A 18 22.07 -9.17 -0.31
N LEU A 19 21.05 -10.04 -0.32
CA LEU A 19 19.90 -9.84 -1.18
C LEU A 19 19.28 -8.51 -0.75
N ALA A 20 19.57 -7.45 -1.49
CA ALA A 20 18.84 -6.21 -1.37
C ALA A 20 17.41 -6.49 -1.82
N TRP A 21 16.51 -6.70 -0.86
CA TRP A 21 15.07 -6.63 -1.13
C TRP A 21 14.75 -5.19 -1.49
N ALA A 22 14.59 -4.92 -2.80
CA ALA A 22 14.05 -3.65 -3.25
C ALA A 22 12.66 -3.50 -2.64
N ALA A 23 12.45 -2.44 -1.85
CA ALA A 23 11.11 -2.09 -1.41
C ALA A 23 10.27 -1.87 -2.68
N GLU A 24 9.16 -2.60 -2.79
CA GLU A 24 8.25 -2.43 -3.91
C GLU A 24 7.78 -0.97 -3.92
N SER A 25 7.90 -0.28 -5.07
CA SER A 25 7.56 1.13 -5.16
C SER A 25 6.06 1.30 -4.88
N TYR A 26 5.73 2.02 -3.81
CA TYR A 26 4.33 2.36 -3.53
C TYR A 26 3.83 3.42 -4.52
N PRO A 27 2.60 3.29 -5.05
CA PRO A 27 1.72 2.12 -4.95
C PRO A 27 2.01 1.08 -6.07
N SER A 28 1.96 -0.21 -5.71
CA SER A 28 2.13 -1.34 -6.64
C SER A 28 0.82 -2.02 -7.04
N LYS A 29 -0.29 -1.62 -6.42
CA LYS A 29 -1.64 -2.15 -6.67
C LYS A 29 -2.69 -1.04 -6.49
N PRO A 30 -3.94 -1.26 -6.93
CA PRO A 30 -5.01 -0.27 -6.75
C PRO A 30 -5.22 0.15 -5.30
N ILE A 31 -5.55 1.43 -5.10
CA ILE A 31 -5.87 2.03 -3.82
C ILE A 31 -7.38 2.08 -3.66
N ARG A 32 -7.89 1.77 -2.47
CA ARG A 32 -9.29 1.94 -2.09
C ARG A 32 -9.47 3.27 -1.35
N LEU A 33 -10.24 4.19 -1.92
CA LEU A 33 -10.66 5.43 -1.27
C LEU A 33 -12.08 5.27 -0.73
N VAL A 34 -12.19 5.11 0.58
CA VAL A 34 -13.46 4.94 1.28
C VAL A 34 -14.13 6.29 1.47
N VAL A 35 -15.37 6.40 1.02
CA VAL A 35 -16.19 7.60 1.15
C VAL A 35 -17.35 7.29 2.11
N PRO A 36 -17.44 7.95 3.27
CA PRO A 36 -18.46 7.63 4.28
C PRO A 36 -19.86 8.21 3.96
N TYR A 37 -20.18 8.44 2.68
CA TYR A 37 -21.41 9.07 2.20
C TYR A 37 -21.95 8.38 0.94
N ALA A 38 -23.22 8.64 0.63
CA ALA A 38 -23.91 8.05 -0.51
C ALA A 38 -23.27 8.47 -1.84
N PRO A 39 -23.26 7.59 -2.85
CA PRO A 39 -22.77 7.93 -4.17
C PRO A 39 -23.60 9.05 -4.82
N GLY A 40 -22.97 9.85 -5.68
CA GLY A 40 -23.61 10.95 -6.40
C GLY A 40 -23.76 12.27 -5.63
N GLY A 41 -23.46 12.31 -4.34
CA GLY A 41 -23.40 13.56 -3.55
C GLY A 41 -22.10 14.35 -3.79
N GLY A 42 -22.03 15.59 -3.30
CA GLY A 42 -20.85 16.46 -3.47
C GLY A 42 -19.54 15.83 -2.99
N THR A 43 -19.57 15.15 -1.84
CA THR A 43 -18.39 14.43 -1.31
C THR A 43 -17.95 13.28 -2.23
N ASP A 44 -18.88 12.55 -2.85
CA ASP A 44 -18.56 11.48 -3.80
C ASP A 44 -17.96 12.02 -5.10
N ILE A 45 -18.48 13.14 -5.60
CA ILE A 45 -17.94 13.82 -6.79
C ILE A 45 -16.49 14.26 -6.52
N ILE A 46 -16.23 14.89 -5.37
CA ILE A 46 -14.87 15.27 -4.97
C ILE A 46 -13.97 14.03 -4.85
N ALA A 47 -14.46 12.94 -4.27
CA ALA A 47 -13.69 11.69 -4.17
C ALA A 47 -13.27 11.15 -5.54
N ARG A 48 -14.16 11.20 -6.53
CA ARG A 48 -13.88 10.73 -7.90
C ARG A 48 -12.86 11.60 -8.61
N LEU A 49 -12.94 12.92 -8.43
CA LEU A 49 -11.95 13.86 -8.97
C LEU A 49 -10.56 13.63 -8.34
N ILE A 50 -10.51 13.44 -7.02
CA ILE A 50 -9.28 13.10 -6.31
C ILE A 50 -8.72 11.76 -6.81
N GLY A 51 -9.57 10.73 -6.90
CA GLY A 51 -9.18 9.40 -7.34
C GLY A 51 -8.60 9.40 -8.76
N GLN A 52 -9.21 10.15 -9.69
CA GLN A 52 -8.68 10.33 -11.03
C GLN A 52 -7.29 10.99 -11.01
N ALA A 53 -7.14 12.14 -10.33
CA ALA A 53 -5.88 12.87 -10.30
C ALA A 53 -4.74 12.08 -9.62
N LEU A 54 -5.06 11.31 -8.56
CA LEU A 54 -4.12 10.40 -7.93
C LEU A 54 -3.75 9.24 -8.86
N GLY A 55 -4.73 8.67 -9.57
CA GLY A 55 -4.49 7.60 -10.53
C GLY A 55 -3.56 8.02 -11.66
N GLU A 56 -3.73 9.23 -12.20
CA GLU A 56 -2.84 9.81 -13.20
C GLU A 56 -1.40 9.99 -12.68
N ARG A 57 -1.23 10.37 -11.40
CA ARG A 57 0.09 10.58 -10.79
C ARG A 57 0.79 9.29 -10.38
N TRP A 58 0.04 8.31 -9.92
CA TRP A 58 0.59 7.06 -9.38
C TRP A 58 0.66 5.94 -10.41
N GLY A 59 -0.05 6.06 -11.54
CA GLY A 59 -0.20 4.96 -12.50
C GLY A 59 -0.96 3.76 -11.95
N GLN A 60 -1.65 3.93 -10.81
CA GLN A 60 -2.48 2.92 -10.16
C GLN A 60 -3.90 3.42 -9.99
N THR A 61 -4.87 2.55 -10.23
CA THR A 61 -6.29 2.91 -10.07
C THR A 61 -6.61 3.26 -8.62
N VAL A 62 -7.33 4.36 -8.42
CA VAL A 62 -7.97 4.68 -7.13
C VAL A 62 -9.46 4.36 -7.22
N VAL A 63 -9.90 3.36 -6.47
CA VAL A 63 -11.29 2.88 -6.45
C VAL A 63 -12.05 3.59 -5.34
N VAL A 64 -13.05 4.38 -5.73
CA VAL A 64 -14.00 5.00 -4.79
C VAL A 64 -14.98 3.95 -4.27
N ASP A 65 -15.03 3.78 -2.95
CA ASP A 65 -15.89 2.81 -2.27
C ASP A 65 -16.78 3.52 -1.23
N ASN A 66 -18.05 3.67 -1.57
CA ASN A 66 -19.03 4.34 -0.71
C ASN A 66 -19.48 3.42 0.44
N ARG A 67 -19.25 3.84 1.69
CA ARG A 67 -19.61 3.11 2.92
C ARG A 67 -20.42 4.00 3.86
N THR A 68 -21.72 4.03 3.62
CA THR A 68 -22.68 4.85 4.37
C THR A 68 -23.07 4.26 5.72
N GLY A 69 -23.67 5.09 6.58
CA GLY A 69 -24.35 4.69 7.82
C GLY A 69 -23.69 5.24 9.09
N ALA A 70 -24.49 5.32 10.16
CA ALA A 70 -24.11 5.84 11.48
C ALA A 70 -23.37 7.20 11.42
N GLY A 71 -23.85 8.14 10.59
CA GLY A 71 -23.20 9.44 10.42
C GLY A 71 -21.79 9.39 9.80
N GLY A 72 -21.45 8.30 9.12
CA GLY A 72 -20.13 8.05 8.52
C GLY A 72 -19.21 7.16 9.35
N ILE A 73 -19.58 6.85 10.59
CA ILE A 73 -18.76 6.04 11.52
C ILE A 73 -18.47 4.64 10.97
N ILE A 74 -19.36 4.07 10.16
CA ILE A 74 -19.12 2.75 9.53
C ILE A 74 -17.90 2.81 8.60
N GLY A 75 -17.85 3.81 7.71
CA GLY A 75 -16.72 4.00 6.79
C GLY A 75 -15.42 4.34 7.54
N VAL A 76 -15.49 5.23 8.52
CA VAL A 76 -14.34 5.58 9.36
C VAL A 76 -13.79 4.36 10.10
N SER A 77 -14.66 3.56 10.74
CA SER A 77 -14.27 2.36 11.48
C SER A 77 -13.67 1.29 10.58
N LEU A 78 -14.11 1.20 9.32
CA LEU A 78 -13.55 0.28 8.34
C LEU A 78 -12.10 0.65 8.03
N VAL A 79 -11.81 1.92 7.75
CA VAL A 79 -10.44 2.39 7.46
C VAL A 79 -9.57 2.33 8.70
N ALA A 80 -10.09 2.67 9.87
CA ALA A 80 -9.34 2.59 11.13
C ALA A 80 -8.87 1.16 11.48
N LYS A 81 -9.55 0.14 10.95
CA LYS A 81 -9.23 -1.28 11.15
C LYS A 81 -8.51 -1.93 9.96
N SER A 82 -8.27 -1.19 8.88
CA SER A 82 -7.55 -1.74 7.71
C SER A 82 -6.06 -1.87 7.99
N ASN A 83 -5.37 -2.66 7.17
CA ASN A 83 -3.91 -2.72 7.21
C ASN A 83 -3.33 -1.30 7.04
N PRO A 84 -2.33 -0.89 7.84
CA PRO A 84 -1.69 0.42 7.74
C PRO A 84 -0.66 0.45 6.61
N ASP A 85 -1.04 -0.02 5.42
CA ASP A 85 -0.17 -0.18 4.25
C ASP A 85 -0.40 0.89 3.16
N GLY A 86 -1.31 1.84 3.42
CA GLY A 86 -1.62 2.94 2.52
C GLY A 86 -2.57 2.58 1.36
N TYR A 87 -3.07 1.35 1.26
CA TYR A 87 -3.98 0.94 0.18
C TYR A 87 -5.46 1.09 0.54
N THR A 88 -5.78 1.44 1.78
CA THR A 88 -7.14 1.82 2.20
C THR A 88 -7.07 3.19 2.85
N MET A 89 -7.67 4.18 2.20
CA MET A 89 -7.67 5.58 2.63
C MET A 89 -9.09 6.04 2.90
N LEU A 90 -9.25 7.01 3.81
CA LEU A 90 -10.52 7.65 4.10
C LEU A 90 -10.58 9.02 3.43
N LEU A 91 -11.67 9.33 2.73
CA LEU A 91 -12.03 10.72 2.46
C LEU A 91 -12.75 11.29 3.68
N ALA A 92 -12.01 12.04 4.52
CA ALA A 92 -12.58 12.68 5.70
C ALA A 92 -13.36 13.95 5.33
N SER A 93 -14.53 14.14 5.94
CA SER A 93 -15.35 15.36 5.83
C SER A 93 -16.03 15.64 7.16
N ASN A 94 -16.40 16.91 7.40
CA ASN A 94 -17.16 17.34 8.58
C ASN A 94 -18.68 17.13 8.43
N GLY A 95 -19.15 16.62 7.29
CA GLY A 95 -20.57 16.49 6.94
C GLY A 95 -20.76 16.55 5.42
N PRO A 96 -21.95 16.15 4.91
CA PRO A 96 -22.31 16.36 3.52
C PRO A 96 -22.48 17.85 3.18
#